data_AF-A0A150RSS8-F1
#
_entry.id   AF-A0A150RSS8-F1
#
_cell.length_a   1.000
_cell.length_b   1.000
_cell.length_c   1.000
_cell.angle_alpha   90.00
_cell.angle_beta   90.00
_cell.angle_gamma   90.00
#
_symmetry.space_group_name_H-M   'P 1'
#
loop_
_entity.id
_entity.type
_entity.pdbx_description
1 polymer ?
#
loop_
_entity_poly.entity_id
_entity_poly.type
_entity_poly.pdbx_seq_one_letter_code
_entity_poly.pdbx_strand_id
1 'polypeptide(L)'
;MRTLGGTDQQWATGVALDPFDNVVVVGHADKEIDLGDGPLSLADDSGFVVKLSPDAELVWHRFLGKDALPYAVASSPDGETLVTGWTRAKGADWGAGPLPNIGDDGHQHLVIAKLGR
;
A
#
# COMPACT_ATOMS: atom_id res chain seq x y z
N MET A 1 -18.27 13.14 -2.20
CA MET A 1 -16.85 13.39 -2.51
C MET A 1 -16.12 13.56 -1.19
N ARG A 2 -15.09 12.75 -0.93
CA ARG A 2 -14.26 12.80 0.28
C ARG A 2 -12.80 12.98 -0.15
N THR A 3 -12.06 13.79 0.58
CA THR A 3 -10.61 13.95 0.39
C THR A 3 -9.90 13.22 1.53
N LEU A 4 -8.88 12.45 1.18
CA LEU A 4 -7.96 11.78 2.11
C LEU A 4 -6.55 12.30 1.81
N GLY A 5 -5.70 12.41 2.84
CA GLY A 5 -4.34 12.89 2.67
C GLY A 5 -3.79 13.69 3.85
N GLY A 6 -2.47 13.72 3.98
CA GLY A 6 -1.69 14.53 4.92
C GLY A 6 -1.04 15.75 4.29
N THR A 7 0.02 16.23 4.93
CA THR A 7 0.66 17.54 4.68
C THR A 7 1.69 17.54 3.54
N ASP A 8 2.19 16.38 3.12
CA ASP A 8 3.24 16.22 2.10
C ASP A 8 2.74 15.48 0.85
N GLN A 9 3.66 15.18 -0.08
CA GLN A 9 3.29 14.57 -1.36
C GLN A 9 2.68 13.17 -1.16
N GLN A 10 1.54 12.96 -1.80
CA GLN A 10 0.83 11.69 -1.80
C GLN A 10 0.09 11.49 -3.10
N TRP A 11 0.11 10.27 -3.60
CA TRP A 11 -0.47 9.93 -4.90
C TRP A 11 -0.79 8.44 -4.98
N ALA A 12 -1.88 8.12 -5.68
CA ALA A 12 -2.28 6.74 -5.96
C ALA A 12 -1.63 6.25 -7.26
N THR A 13 -1.25 4.98 -7.29
CA THR A 13 -0.72 4.29 -8.47
C THR A 13 -1.69 3.27 -9.05
N GLY A 14 -2.56 2.70 -8.21
CA GLY A 14 -3.51 1.66 -8.62
C GLY A 14 -4.74 1.61 -7.75
N VAL A 15 -5.83 1.11 -8.32
CA VAL A 15 -7.11 0.90 -7.65
C VAL A 15 -7.76 -0.40 -8.12
N ALA A 16 -8.42 -1.11 -7.21
CA ALA A 16 -9.24 -2.28 -7.50
C ALA A 16 -10.49 -2.29 -6.60
N LEU A 17 -11.51 -3.05 -7.03
CA LEU A 17 -12.65 -3.40 -6.19
C LEU A 17 -12.51 -4.85 -5.72
N ASP A 18 -12.86 -5.10 -4.47
CA ASP A 18 -13.04 -6.46 -3.97
C ASP A 18 -14.49 -6.96 -4.22
N PRO A 19 -14.78 -8.25 -3.97
CA PRO A 19 -16.12 -8.84 -4.17
C PRO A 19 -17.23 -8.27 -3.28
N PHE A 20 -16.90 -7.42 -2.30
CA PHE A 20 -17.83 -6.78 -1.38
C PHE A 20 -17.95 -5.26 -1.67
N ASP A 21 -17.52 -4.83 -2.87
CA ASP A 21 -17.48 -3.44 -3.31
C ASP A 21 -16.56 -2.52 -2.49
N ASN A 22 -15.66 -3.09 -1.67
CA ASN A 22 -14.62 -2.29 -1.03
C ASN A 22 -13.61 -1.81 -2.06
N VAL A 23 -13.16 -0.57 -1.92
CA VAL A 23 -12.14 0.02 -2.77
C VAL A 23 -10.77 -0.25 -2.16
N VAL A 24 -9.88 -0.89 -2.91
CA VAL A 24 -8.47 -1.03 -2.53
C VAL A 24 -7.64 -0.07 -3.36
N VAL A 25 -6.87 0.79 -2.71
CA VAL A 25 -5.96 1.75 -3.33
C VAL A 25 -4.54 1.45 -2.90
N VAL A 26 -3.63 1.51 -3.87
CA VAL A 26 -2.19 1.50 -3.61
C VAL A 26 -1.56 2.80 -4.07
N GLY A 27 -0.49 3.21 -3.40
CA GLY A 27 0.16 4.47 -3.70
C GLY A 27 1.36 4.75 -2.83
N HIS A 28 1.72 6.02 -2.80
CA HIS A 28 2.85 6.53 -2.05
C HIS A 28 2.46 7.76 -1.25
N ALA A 29 3.06 7.91 -0.06
CA ALA A 29 2.91 9.07 0.79
C ALA A 29 4.24 9.40 1.48
N ASP A 30 4.56 10.70 1.57
CA ASP A 30 5.70 11.21 2.31
C ASP A 30 5.26 11.78 3.67
N LYS A 31 6.05 11.48 4.72
CA LYS A 31 5.93 11.89 6.15
C LYS A 31 4.62 11.63 6.88
N GLU A 32 3.47 11.90 6.29
CA GLU A 32 2.17 11.84 6.94
C GLU A 32 1.05 11.58 5.92
N ILE A 33 0.08 10.75 6.30
CA ILE A 33 -1.16 10.56 5.56
C ILE A 33 -2.34 10.36 6.50
N ASP A 34 -3.50 10.96 6.16
CA ASP A 34 -4.78 10.66 6.80
C ASP A 34 -5.65 9.84 5.85
N LEU A 35 -5.89 8.57 6.22
CA LEU A 35 -6.71 7.61 5.47
C LEU A 35 -8.17 7.57 5.96
N GLY A 36 -8.55 8.51 6.83
CA GLY A 36 -9.90 8.70 7.34
C GLY A 36 -10.10 8.36 8.81
N ASP A 37 -9.02 8.08 9.55
CA ASP A 37 -8.98 7.79 11.00
C ASP A 37 -7.97 8.69 11.74
N GLY A 38 -7.67 9.84 11.14
CA GLY A 38 -6.69 10.79 11.64
C GLY A 38 -5.31 10.62 11.02
N PRO A 39 -4.40 11.59 11.25
CA PRO A 39 -3.08 11.61 10.64
C PRO A 39 -2.18 10.50 11.19
N LEU A 40 -1.51 9.79 10.27
CA LEU A 40 -0.55 8.74 10.57
C LEU A 40 0.84 9.21 10.15
N SER A 41 1.77 9.27 11.11
CA SER A 41 3.17 9.58 10.81
C SER A 41 3.89 8.39 10.18
N LEU A 42 4.63 8.66 9.11
CA LEU A 42 5.43 7.72 8.35
C LEU A 42 6.91 7.96 8.65
N ALA A 43 7.70 6.89 8.65
CA ALA A 43 9.13 6.99 8.95
C ALA A 43 9.93 7.69 7.81
N ASP A 44 9.36 7.80 6.60
CA ASP A 44 9.79 8.53 5.38
C ASP A 44 8.87 8.08 4.21
N ASP A 45 9.09 8.57 2.97
CA ASP A 45 8.51 8.13 1.67
C ASP A 45 8.14 6.64 1.67
N SER A 46 6.86 6.34 1.93
CA SER A 46 6.36 4.98 2.15
C SER A 46 5.27 4.59 1.15
N GLY A 47 5.43 3.39 0.58
CA GLY A 47 4.35 2.73 -0.14
C GLY A 47 3.22 2.38 0.81
N PHE A 48 1.97 2.53 0.38
CA PHE A 48 0.80 2.14 1.16
C PHE A 48 -0.16 1.28 0.37
N VAL A 49 -0.96 0.53 1.11
CA VAL A 49 -2.17 -0.14 0.65
C VAL A 49 -3.28 0.23 1.62
N VAL A 50 -4.41 0.70 1.10
CA VAL A 50 -5.58 1.02 1.90
C VAL A 50 -6.79 0.34 1.32
N LYS A 51 -7.63 -0.23 2.18
CA LYS A 51 -8.95 -0.72 1.86
C LYS A 51 -9.99 0.17 2.51
N LEU A 52 -10.91 0.65 1.69
CA LEU A 52 -12.02 1.51 2.08
C LEU A 52 -13.35 0.81 1.80
N SER A 53 -14.35 1.05 2.64
CA SER A 53 -15.72 0.59 2.40
C SER A 53 -16.32 1.31 1.18
N PRO A 54 -17.48 0.85 0.65
CA PRO A 54 -18.21 1.58 -0.39
C PRO A 54 -18.53 3.04 -0.03
N ASP A 55 -18.67 3.33 1.26
CA ASP A 55 -18.90 4.68 1.80
C ASP A 55 -17.60 5.47 2.05
N ALA A 56 -16.47 4.96 1.55
CA ALA A 56 -15.13 5.50 1.72
C ALA A 56 -14.67 5.58 3.19
N GLU A 57 -15.15 4.68 4.05
CA GLU A 57 -14.66 4.53 5.43
C GLU A 57 -13.46 3.59 5.47
N LEU A 58 -12.49 3.86 6.37
CA LEU A 58 -11.31 3.02 6.49
C LEU A 58 -11.68 1.63 7.00
N VAL A 59 -11.37 0.59 6.22
CA VAL A 59 -11.48 -0.82 6.65
C VAL A 59 -10.15 -1.27 7.23
N TRP A 60 -9.07 -1.09 6.48
CA TRP A 60 -7.70 -1.30 6.96
C TRP A 60 -6.68 -0.55 6.10
N HIS A 61 -5.47 -0.37 6.62
CA HIS A 61 -4.32 0.08 5.85
C HIS A 61 -3.07 -0.73 6.21
N ARG A 62 -2.08 -0.70 5.31
CA ARG A 62 -0.74 -1.22 5.53
C ARG A 62 0.28 -0.28 4.90
N PHE A 63 1.35 0.00 5.64
CA PHE A 63 2.54 0.66 5.10
C PHE A 63 3.56 -0.39 4.74
N LEU A 64 4.07 -0.31 3.51
CA LEU A 64 5.04 -1.24 2.93
C LEU A 64 6.48 -0.85 3.31
N GLY A 65 6.64 0.34 3.89
CA GLY A 65 7.92 0.92 4.29
C GLY A 65 8.57 1.74 3.19
N LYS A 66 9.76 2.24 3.54
CA LYS A 66 10.58 3.10 2.68
C LYS A 66 11.03 2.37 1.41
N ASP A 67 11.08 3.09 0.29
CA ASP A 67 11.51 2.56 -1.03
C ASP A 67 10.69 1.35 -1.51
N ALA A 68 9.47 1.18 -1.02
CA ALA A 68 8.49 0.24 -1.56
C ALA A 68 7.54 0.99 -2.50
N LEU A 69 7.55 0.64 -3.78
CA LEU A 69 6.71 1.29 -4.79
C LEU A 69 5.70 0.29 -5.35
N PRO A 70 4.47 0.24 -4.80
CA PRO A 70 3.39 -0.53 -5.39
C PRO A 70 2.86 0.17 -6.64
N TYR A 71 2.52 -0.58 -7.68
CA TYR A 71 2.03 -0.04 -8.97
C TYR A 71 0.69 -0.59 -9.39
N ALA A 72 0.44 -1.89 -9.16
CA ALA A 72 -0.81 -2.50 -9.55
C ALA A 72 -1.39 -3.31 -8.40
N VAL A 73 -2.71 -3.31 -8.33
CA VAL A 73 -3.48 -4.02 -7.33
C VAL A 73 -4.61 -4.78 -8.01
N ALA A 74 -4.92 -5.97 -7.51
CA ALA A 74 -6.07 -6.76 -7.92
C ALA A 74 -6.68 -7.43 -6.69
N SER A 75 -7.96 -7.73 -6.73
CA SER A 75 -8.62 -8.50 -5.68
C SER A 75 -9.08 -9.84 -6.21
N SER A 76 -8.95 -10.89 -5.40
CA SER A 76 -9.46 -12.21 -5.74
C SER A 76 -10.96 -12.31 -5.43
N PRO A 77 -11.67 -13.33 -5.99
CA PRO A 77 -13.08 -13.58 -5.69
C PRO A 77 -13.39 -13.88 -4.21
N ASP A 78 -12.37 -14.19 -3.40
CA ASP A 78 -12.50 -14.42 -1.97
C ASP A 78 -12.06 -13.22 -1.12
N GLY A 79 -11.74 -12.07 -1.75
CA GLY A 79 -11.42 -10.81 -1.08
C GLY A 79 -9.95 -10.65 -0.66
N GLU A 80 -9.06 -11.54 -1.09
CA GLU A 80 -7.60 -11.38 -0.93
C GLU A 80 -7.11 -10.25 -1.86
N THR A 81 -6.16 -9.46 -1.39
CA THR A 81 -5.58 -8.36 -2.18
C THR A 81 -4.22 -8.77 -2.72
N LEU A 82 -4.04 -8.69 -4.03
CA LEU A 82 -2.76 -8.89 -4.72
C LEU A 82 -2.16 -7.53 -5.04
N VAL A 83 -0.90 -7.31 -4.67
CA VAL A 83 -0.17 -6.08 -4.99
C VAL A 83 1.11 -6.45 -5.72
N THR A 84 1.42 -5.70 -6.78
CA THR A 84 2.69 -5.81 -7.49
C THR A 84 3.40 -4.47 -7.53
N GLY A 85 4.72 -4.52 -7.57
CA GLY A 85 5.56 -3.34 -7.63
C GLY A 85 7.03 -3.68 -7.55
N TRP A 86 7.85 -2.73 -7.12
CA TRP A 86 9.25 -3.00 -6.87
C TRP A 86 9.73 -2.36 -5.58
N THR A 87 10.84 -2.87 -5.06
CA THR A 87 11.52 -2.27 -3.92
C THR A 87 13.03 -2.35 -4.08
N ARG A 88 13.73 -1.42 -3.41
CA ARG A 88 15.17 -1.50 -3.13
C ARG A 88 15.45 -1.80 -1.64
N ALA A 89 14.41 -1.81 -0.80
CA ALA A 89 14.57 -1.91 0.64
C ALA A 89 14.51 -3.36 1.12
N LYS A 90 15.58 -3.77 1.81
CA LYS A 90 15.68 -5.04 2.53
C LYS A 90 14.62 -5.23 3.62
N GLY A 91 14.15 -4.12 4.19
CA GLY A 91 13.15 -4.10 5.27
C GLY A 91 11.73 -3.85 4.82
N ALA A 92 11.45 -3.75 3.52
CA ALA A 92 10.09 -3.54 3.04
C ALA A 92 9.21 -4.75 3.40
N ASP A 93 8.09 -4.50 4.07
CA ASP A 93 7.11 -5.53 4.44
C ASP A 93 5.91 -5.45 3.50
N TRP A 94 5.85 -6.40 2.58
CA TRP A 94 4.73 -6.51 1.64
C TRP A 94 3.60 -7.41 2.18
N GLY A 95 3.43 -7.43 3.51
CA GLY A 95 2.42 -8.19 4.24
C GLY A 95 2.69 -9.68 4.38
N ALA A 96 3.88 -10.13 3.98
CA ALA A 96 4.39 -11.47 4.18
C ALA A 96 5.66 -11.49 5.08
N GLY A 97 5.99 -10.35 5.71
CA GLY A 97 7.26 -10.14 6.38
C GLY A 97 8.37 -9.70 5.43
N PRO A 98 9.63 -9.62 5.92
CA PRO A 98 10.77 -9.19 5.12
C PRO A 98 10.96 -10.06 3.88
N LEU A 99 11.21 -9.42 2.73
CA LEU A 99 11.44 -10.13 1.49
C LEU A 99 12.75 -10.95 1.54
N PRO A 100 12.71 -12.26 1.24
CA PRO A 100 13.91 -13.09 1.27
C PRO A 100 14.86 -12.70 0.13
N ASN A 101 16.16 -12.69 0.41
CA ASN A 101 17.24 -12.53 -0.57
C ASN A 101 17.29 -11.18 -1.33
N ILE A 102 16.78 -10.10 -0.73
CA ILE A 102 17.13 -8.74 -1.20
C ILE A 102 18.50 -8.37 -0.62
N GLY A 103 19.52 -8.28 -1.48
CA GLY A 103 20.85 -7.80 -1.13
C GLY A 103 20.88 -6.28 -1.01
N ASP A 104 21.91 -5.74 -0.34
CA ASP A 104 22.14 -4.28 -0.27
C ASP A 104 22.88 -3.77 -1.53
N ASP A 105 22.53 -4.29 -2.70
CA ASP A 105 23.20 -3.96 -3.98
C ASP A 105 22.54 -2.76 -4.71
N GLY A 106 21.45 -2.23 -4.15
CA GLY A 106 20.71 -1.09 -4.69
C GLY A 106 19.87 -1.43 -5.94
N HIS A 107 19.80 -2.70 -6.33
CA HIS A 107 18.97 -3.13 -7.45
C HIS A 107 17.49 -3.13 -7.09
N GLN A 108 16.66 -2.96 -8.12
CA GLN A 108 15.21 -3.06 -7.96
C GLN A 108 14.81 -4.53 -8.02
N HIS A 109 14.01 -4.95 -7.05
CA HIS A 109 13.42 -6.28 -7.04
C HIS A 109 11.93 -6.18 -7.30
N LEU A 110 11.45 -6.94 -8.29
CA LEU A 110 10.01 -7.12 -8.53
C LEU A 110 9.40 -7.85 -7.34
N VAL A 111 8.26 -7.34 -6.87
CA VAL A 111 7.49 -7.95 -5.79
C VAL A 111 6.10 -8.28 -6.30
N ILE A 112 5.64 -9.48 -5.95
CA ILE A 112 4.24 -9.90 -6.08
C ILE A 112 3.83 -10.37 -4.68
N ALA A 113 2.90 -9.66 -4.07
CA ALA A 113 2.50 -9.86 -2.70
C ALA A 113 1.01 -10.19 -2.60
N LYS A 114 0.69 -11.06 -1.64
CA LYS A 114 -0.68 -11.36 -1.23
C LYS A 114 -0.90 -10.76 0.14
N LEU A 115 -1.88 -9.87 0.25
CA LEU A 115 -2.30 -9.25 1.48
C LEU A 115 -3.61 -9.89 1.92
N GLY A 116 -3.69 -10.19 3.22
CA GLY A 116 -4.89 -10.75 3.85
C GLY A 116 -6.13 -9.87 3.66
N ARG A 117 -7.28 -10.45 3.99
CA ARG A 117 -8.62 -9.86 3.82
C ARG A 117 -8.83 -8.62 4.68
#